data_AF-T0P9V6-F1
#
_entry.id   AF-T0P9V6-F1
#
_cell.length_a   1.000
_cell.length_b   1.000
_cell.length_c   1.000
_cell.angle_alpha   90.00
_cell.angle_beta   90.00
_cell.angle_gamma   90.00
#
_symmetry.space_group_name_H-M   'P 1'
#
loop_
_entity.id
_entity.type
_entity.pdbx_description
1 polymer ?
#
loop_
_entity_poly.entity_id
_entity_poly.type
_entity_poly.pdbx_seq_one_letter_code
_entity_poly.pdbx_strand_id
1 'polypeptide(L)'
;MKMLDRFGLKPKKLFIEVDGEKQEFYSKPISYNLAVFIANEFDDNIRKLVIVRHCLCEADGTMVFEEDTELDVIGDQLPYEVISLMALEIAKSSGPKARGDELVKKLAV
;
A
#
# COMPACT_ATOMS: atom_id res chain seq x y z
N MET A 1 -10.73 -2.67 22.14
CA MET A 1 -10.09 -3.19 20.91
C MET A 1 -11.21 -3.65 19.98
N LYS A 2 -11.54 -2.85 18.96
CA LYS A 2 -12.85 -2.90 18.29
C LYS A 2 -12.68 -3.30 16.82
N MET A 3 -12.97 -4.56 16.51
CA MET A 3 -13.31 -5.09 15.17
C MET A 3 -12.22 -5.04 14.08
N LEU A 4 -11.54 -3.91 13.85
CA LEU A 4 -10.54 -3.72 12.78
C LEU A 4 -9.29 -4.60 12.91
N ASP A 5 -8.83 -4.84 14.15
CA ASP A 5 -7.69 -5.73 14.43
C ASP A 5 -7.98 -7.19 14.04
N ARG A 6 -9.26 -7.60 14.06
CA ARG A 6 -9.69 -8.98 13.78
C ARG A 6 -9.65 -9.32 12.29
N PHE A 7 -9.78 -8.32 11.42
CA PHE A 7 -9.80 -8.50 9.96
C PHE A 7 -8.46 -8.18 9.28
N GLY A 8 -7.42 -7.82 10.04
CA GLY A 8 -6.11 -7.48 9.47
C GLY A 8 -6.14 -6.23 8.59
N LEU A 9 -7.10 -5.32 8.85
CA LEU A 9 -7.31 -4.09 8.08
C LEU A 9 -6.55 -2.89 8.64
N LYS A 10 -5.74 -3.09 9.69
CA LYS A 10 -4.95 -2.02 10.27
C LYS A 10 -3.84 -1.62 9.29
N PRO A 11 -3.59 -0.32 9.11
CA PRO A 11 -2.45 0.16 8.35
C PRO A 11 -1.15 -0.48 8.81
N LYS A 12 -0.36 -0.93 7.84
CA LYS A 12 0.97 -1.48 8.04
C LYS A 12 1.99 -0.37 7.87
N LYS A 13 2.89 -0.24 8.84
CA LYS A 13 4.05 0.66 8.72
C LYS A 13 5.08 0.00 7.80
N LEU A 14 5.50 0.72 6.76
CA LEU A 14 6.45 0.30 5.74
C LEU A 14 7.54 1.37 5.58
N PHE A 15 8.60 1.02 4.87
CA PHE A 15 9.76 1.90 4.66
C PHE A 15 10.23 1.83 3.20
N ILE A 16 10.65 2.97 2.67
CA ILE A 16 11.43 3.08 1.43
C ILE A 16 12.76 3.75 1.74
N GLU A 17 13.73 3.58 0.86
CA GLU A 17 15.02 4.28 0.92
C GLU A 17 15.13 5.16 -0.31
N VAL A 18 15.35 6.46 -0.10
CA VAL A 18 15.49 7.48 -1.15
C VAL A 18 16.70 8.32 -0.79
N ASP A 19 17.67 8.45 -1.71
CA ASP A 19 18.93 9.18 -1.50
C ASP A 19 19.71 8.77 -0.22
N GLY A 20 19.59 7.50 0.17
CA GLY A 20 20.22 6.95 1.39
C GLY A 20 19.48 7.27 2.69
N GLU A 21 18.34 7.96 2.62
CA GLU A 21 17.45 8.23 3.76
C GLU A 21 16.28 7.24 3.79
N LYS A 22 16.03 6.69 4.99
CA LYS A 22 14.84 5.85 5.21
C LYS A 22 13.62 6.71 5.48
N GLN A 23 12.64 6.62 4.60
CA GLN A 23 11.34 7.26 4.76
C GLN A 23 10.30 6.23 5.20
N GLU A 24 9.51 6.60 6.20
CA GLU A 24 8.45 5.78 6.76
C GLU A 24 7.10 6.19 6.17
N PHE A 25 6.24 5.21 5.89
CA PHE A 25 4.86 5.45 5.49
C PHE A 25 3.93 4.34 5.99
N TYR A 26 2.62 4.57 5.91
CA TYR A 26 1.62 3.58 6.28
C TYR A 26 0.80 3.17 5.07
N SER A 27 0.45 1.89 4.98
CA SER A 27 -0.39 1.40 3.90
C SER A 27 -1.42 0.37 4.34
N LYS A 28 -2.57 0.36 3.68
CA LYS A 28 -3.49 -0.78 3.68
C LYS A 28 -3.02 -1.84 2.69
N PRO A 29 -3.32 -3.13 2.94
CA PRO A 29 -3.02 -4.19 1.99
C PRO A 29 -3.89 -4.04 0.73
N ILE A 30 -3.38 -4.49 -0.41
CA ILE A 30 -4.14 -4.57 -1.66
C ILE A 30 -5.37 -5.45 -1.46
N SER A 31 -6.56 -4.89 -1.73
CA SER A 31 -7.83 -5.60 -1.72
C SER A 31 -7.94 -6.54 -2.94
N TYR A 32 -8.82 -7.53 -2.86
CA TYR A 32 -9.01 -8.46 -4.00
C TYR A 32 -9.48 -7.73 -5.26
N ASN A 33 -10.43 -6.80 -5.13
CA ASN A 33 -10.94 -6.02 -6.27
C ASN A 33 -9.85 -5.15 -6.89
N LEU A 34 -9.00 -4.54 -6.06
CA LEU A 34 -7.86 -3.76 -6.53
C LEU A 34 -6.83 -4.65 -7.24
N ALA A 35 -6.55 -5.86 -6.71
CA ALA A 35 -5.66 -6.81 -7.37
C ALA A 35 -6.18 -7.23 -8.76
N VAL A 36 -7.49 -7.47 -8.88
CA VAL A 36 -8.13 -7.78 -10.17
C VAL A 36 -8.00 -6.60 -11.14
N PHE A 37 -8.24 -5.37 -10.68
CA PHE A 37 -8.05 -4.18 -11.50
C PHE A 37 -6.60 -4.06 -12.00
N ILE A 38 -5.62 -4.12 -11.09
CA ILE A 38 -4.19 -4.02 -11.40
C ILE A 38 -3.74 -5.11 -12.38
N ALA A 39 -4.29 -6.32 -12.27
CA ALA A 39 -3.95 -7.43 -13.16
C ALA A 39 -4.44 -7.23 -14.61
N ASN A 40 -5.44 -6.37 -14.82
CA ASN A 40 -5.99 -6.04 -16.14
C ASN A 40 -5.51 -4.68 -16.68
N GLU A 41 -4.72 -3.94 -15.89
CA GLU A 41 -4.09 -2.70 -16.32
C GLU A 41 -2.71 -3.01 -16.94
N PHE A 42 -2.51 -2.58 -18.19
CA PHE A 42 -1.30 -2.85 -18.97
C PHE A 42 -0.22 -1.79 -18.76
N ASP A 43 -0.61 -0.58 -18.36
CA ASP A 43 0.33 0.49 -18.06
C ASP A 43 0.85 0.37 -16.61
N ASP A 44 2.15 0.10 -16.49
CA ASP A 44 2.81 -0.06 -15.20
C ASP A 44 2.78 1.21 -14.34
N ASN A 45 2.79 2.40 -14.95
CA ASN A 45 2.71 3.66 -14.23
C ASN A 45 1.30 3.90 -13.69
N ILE A 46 0.27 3.58 -14.48
CA ILE A 46 -1.12 3.62 -14.00
C ILE A 46 -1.28 2.65 -12.82
N ARG A 47 -0.73 1.43 -12.90
CA ARG A 47 -0.77 0.48 -11.77
C ARG A 47 -0.14 1.06 -10.51
N LYS A 48 1.04 1.67 -10.60
CA LYS A 48 1.73 2.26 -9.44
C LYS A 48 0.90 3.37 -8.81
N LEU A 49 0.37 4.29 -9.62
CA LEU A 49 -0.45 5.41 -9.15
C LEU A 49 -1.74 4.90 -8.49
N VAL A 50 -2.38 3.88 -9.08
CA VAL A 50 -3.57 3.25 -8.52
C VAL A 50 -3.28 2.54 -7.19
N ILE A 51 -2.15 1.84 -7.06
CA ILE A 51 -1.73 1.25 -5.79
C ILE A 51 -1.55 2.34 -4.74
N VAL A 52 -0.84 3.41 -5.05
CA VAL A 52 -0.60 4.52 -4.11
C VAL A 52 -1.93 5.16 -3.69
N ARG A 53 -2.82 5.50 -4.63
CA ARG A 53 -4.14 6.09 -4.34
C ARG A 53 -4.95 5.26 -3.35
N HIS A 54 -5.00 3.94 -3.59
CA HIS A 54 -5.91 3.04 -2.88
C HIS A 54 -5.31 2.39 -1.63
N CYS A 55 -3.99 2.47 -1.46
CA CYS A 55 -3.32 1.82 -0.34
C CYS A 55 -2.57 2.79 0.58
N LEU A 56 -2.10 3.95 0.12
CA LEU A 56 -1.41 4.91 0.98
C LEU A 56 -2.39 5.56 1.96
N CYS A 57 -2.07 5.48 3.25
CA CYS A 57 -2.92 5.98 4.31
C CYS A 57 -2.09 6.57 5.45
N GLU A 58 -2.75 7.32 6.31
CA GLU A 58 -2.22 7.79 7.58
C GLU A 58 -2.13 6.66 8.61
N ALA A 59 -1.44 6.92 9.73
CA ALA A 59 -1.25 5.94 10.80
C ALA A 59 -2.58 5.43 11.41
N ASP A 60 -3.64 6.23 11.36
CA ASP A 60 -4.98 5.88 11.82
C ASP A 60 -5.82 5.14 10.75
N GLY A 61 -5.34 5.08 9.51
CA GLY A 61 -5.96 4.41 8.37
C GLY A 61 -6.85 5.29 7.51
N THR A 62 -6.88 6.60 7.75
CA THR A 62 -7.44 7.58 6.82
C THR A 62 -6.63 7.55 5.51
N MET A 63 -7.27 7.54 4.35
CA MET A 63 -6.56 7.50 3.07
C MET A 63 -5.89 8.85 2.81
N VAL A 64 -4.65 8.84 2.28
CA VAL A 64 -3.95 10.08 1.89
C VAL A 64 -4.59 10.72 0.66
N PHE A 65 -5.11 9.89 -0.24
CA PHE A 65 -5.84 10.31 -1.42
C PHE A 65 -7.29 9.85 -1.34
N GLU A 66 -8.22 10.70 -1.75
CA GLU A 66 -9.62 10.32 -1.92
C GLU A 66 -9.76 9.37 -3.11
N GLU A 67 -10.79 8.51 -3.11
CA GLU A 67 -10.97 7.45 -4.10
C GLU A 67 -11.09 7.99 -5.54
N ASP A 68 -11.66 9.18 -5.69
CA ASP A 68 -11.88 9.91 -6.93
C ASP A 68 -10.73 10.87 -7.30
N THR A 69 -9.64 10.91 -6.50
CA THR A 69 -8.44 11.68 -6.84
C THR A 69 -7.92 11.23 -8.21
N GLU A 70 -7.76 12.19 -9.12
CA GLU A 70 -7.19 11.97 -10.46
C GLU A 70 -5.73 11.50 -10.34
N LEU A 71 -5.30 10.61 -11.23
CA LEU A 71 -3.99 9.96 -11.10
C LEU A 71 -2.82 10.92 -11.39
N ASP A 72 -3.03 11.93 -12.22
CA ASP A 72 -2.07 12.98 -12.53
C ASP A 72 -1.80 13.87 -11.29
N VAL A 73 -2.83 14.20 -10.51
CA VAL A 73 -2.67 14.91 -9.23
C VAL A 73 -1.74 14.15 -8.29
N ILE A 74 -1.82 12.81 -8.26
CA ILE A 74 -0.91 11.98 -7.45
C ILE A 74 0.51 12.01 -8.03
N GLY A 75 0.63 11.93 -9.37
CA GLY A 75 1.90 12.00 -10.09
C GLY A 75 2.65 13.33 -9.90
N ASP A 76 1.93 14.43 -9.73
CA ASP A 76 2.49 15.76 -9.51
C ASP A 76 2.87 16.03 -8.05
N GLN A 77 2.28 15.32 -7.09
CA GLN A 77 2.53 15.53 -5.66
C GLN A 77 3.76 14.79 -5.12
N LEU A 78 4.17 13.69 -5.74
CA LEU A 78 5.26 12.85 -5.27
C LEU A 78 6.26 12.57 -6.40
N PRO A 79 7.58 12.53 -6.11
CA PRO A 79 8.55 12.12 -7.10
C PRO A 79 8.27 10.72 -7.67
N TYR A 80 8.53 10.54 -8.97
CA TYR A 80 8.31 9.26 -9.67
C TYR A 80 8.96 8.06 -8.96
N GLU A 81 10.18 8.25 -8.45
CA GLU A 81 10.91 7.22 -7.71
C GLU A 81 10.18 6.83 -6.41
N VAL A 82 9.70 7.82 -5.65
CA VAL A 82 8.95 7.62 -4.41
C VAL A 82 7.67 6.81 -4.69
N ILE A 83 6.89 7.21 -5.69
CA ILE A 83 5.67 6.49 -6.10
C ILE A 83 6.00 5.04 -6.46
N SER A 84 7.06 4.83 -7.25
CA SER A 84 7.48 3.51 -7.70
C SER A 84 7.90 2.60 -6.54
N LEU A 85 8.69 3.14 -5.60
CA LEU A 85 9.17 2.39 -4.43
C LEU A 85 8.03 2.07 -3.46
N MET A 86 7.13 3.03 -3.20
CA MET A 86 5.97 2.82 -2.33
C MET A 86 5.06 1.74 -2.92
N ALA A 87 4.70 1.83 -4.21
CA ALA A 87 3.85 0.85 -4.87
C ALA A 87 4.45 -0.56 -4.82
N LEU A 88 5.77 -0.67 -5.05
CA LEU A 88 6.49 -1.95 -4.96
C LEU A 88 6.42 -2.55 -3.55
N GLU A 89 6.66 -1.75 -2.52
CA GLU A 89 6.70 -2.24 -1.14
C GLU A 89 5.29 -2.60 -0.62
N ILE A 90 4.27 -1.85 -1.04
CA ILE A 90 2.86 -2.19 -0.82
C ILE A 90 2.52 -3.54 -1.47
N ALA A 91 2.91 -3.75 -2.73
CA ALA A 91 2.64 -5.00 -3.44
C ALA A 91 3.31 -6.21 -2.77
N LYS A 92 4.59 -6.09 -2.37
CA LYS A 92 5.31 -7.14 -1.64
C LYS A 92 4.63 -7.49 -0.31
N SER A 93 4.23 -6.47 0.45
CA SER A 93 3.61 -6.67 1.77
C SER A 93 2.18 -7.20 1.70
N SER A 94 1.51 -7.09 0.56
CA SER A 94 0.12 -7.52 0.35
C SER A 94 -0.04 -8.98 -0.08
N GLY A 95 1.03 -9.60 -0.60
CA GLY A 95 1.00 -10.93 -1.19
C GLY A 95 0.76 -12.08 -0.20
N PRO A 96 0.37 -13.28 -0.68
CA PRO A 96 0.04 -14.43 0.17
C PRO A 96 1.20 -14.85 1.10
N LYS A 97 2.45 -14.74 0.63
CA LYS A 97 3.65 -15.04 1.43
C LYS A 97 3.77 -14.13 2.65
N ALA A 98 3.52 -12.83 2.49
CA ALA A 98 3.58 -11.87 3.59
C ALA A 98 2.51 -12.13 4.66
N ARG A 99 1.33 -12.61 4.27
CA ARG A 99 0.24 -12.97 5.20
C ARG A 99 0.52 -14.28 5.95
N GLY A 100 1.17 -15.25 5.30
CA GLY A 100 1.57 -16.51 5.94
C GLY A 100 2.48 -16.28 7.14
N ASP A 101 3.49 -15.42 7.00
CA ASP A 101 4.44 -15.10 8.07
C ASP A 101 3.79 -14.37 9.26
N GLU A 102 2.78 -13.52 9.01
CA GLU A 102 2.03 -12.82 10.06
C GLU A 102 1.09 -13.77 10.84
N LEU A 103 0.43 -14.71 10.15
CA LEU A 103 -0.44 -15.70 10.78
C LEU A 103 0.36 -16.67 11.67
N VAL A 104 1.54 -17.10 11.22
CA VAL A 104 2.45 -17.95 12.02
C VAL A 104 2.93 -17.22 13.27
N LYS A 105 3.32 -15.94 13.17
CA LYS A 105 3.72 -15.14 14.34
C LYS A 105 2.59 -14.93 15.34
N LYS A 106 1.34 -14.78 14.90
CA LYS A 106 0.18 -14.66 15.79
C LYS A 106 -0.19 -15.96 16.52
N LEU A 107 0.14 -17.12 15.96
CA LEU A 107 -0.11 -18.43 16.58
C LEU A 107 0.98 -18.86 17.57
N ALA A 108 2.13 -18.18 17.56
CA ALA A 108 3.27 -18.46 18.43
C ALA A 108 3.26 -17.66 19.76
N VAL A 109 2.13 -17.02 20.10
CA VAL A 109 1.92 -16.25 21.34
C VAL A 109 0.80 -16.87 22.15
#